data_AF-M6JTW6-F1
#
_entry.id   AF-M6JTW6-F1
#
_cell.length_a   1.000
_cell.length_b   1.000
_cell.length_c   1.000
_cell.angle_alpha   90.00
_cell.angle_beta   90.00
_cell.angle_gamma   90.00
#
_symmetry.space_group_name_H-M   'P 1'
#
loop_
_entity.id
_entity.type
_entity.pdbx_description
1 polymer ?
#
loop_
_entity_poly.entity_id
_entity_poly.type
_entity_poly.pdbx_seq_one_letter_code
_entity_poly.pdbx_strand_id
1 'polypeptide(L)'
;MSQALLGVSKEEFKTLCVRFGLAYLSLKKEIKRNFTKGRKSILQNIEENLFFILFYLKTYPTYDVLGVVFKMDRTTACKLVKFLAEALFLSLGSMNILPANEISDLKRKLKKLKKLKYVIIDGTERTIRKPTDKDLQKDTLEKRKDIRLKI
;
A
#
# COMPACT_ATOMS: atom_id res chain seq x y z
N MET A 1 -13.65 10.21 -11.22
CA MET A 1 -12.66 10.13 -10.12
C MET A 1 -11.30 10.44 -10.71
N SER A 2 -10.58 11.42 -10.17
CA SER A 2 -9.28 11.83 -10.70
C SER A 2 -8.20 10.86 -10.23
N GLN A 3 -7.52 10.20 -11.17
CA GLN A 3 -6.38 9.32 -10.90
C GLN A 3 -5.28 10.03 -10.11
N ALA A 4 -5.12 11.34 -10.30
CA ALA A 4 -4.19 12.17 -9.53
C ALA A 4 -4.45 12.16 -8.01
N LEU A 5 -5.72 12.09 -7.59
CA LEU A 5 -6.10 12.21 -6.18
C LEU A 5 -5.98 10.89 -5.41
N LEU A 6 -6.21 9.76 -6.07
CA LEU A 6 -6.22 8.44 -5.44
C LEU A 6 -5.03 7.56 -5.82
N GLY A 7 -4.31 7.92 -6.88
CA GLY A 7 -3.21 7.11 -7.42
C GLY A 7 -3.66 5.83 -8.14
N VAL A 8 -4.97 5.67 -8.40
CA VAL A 8 -5.55 4.50 -9.09
C VAL A 8 -6.47 4.94 -10.21
N SER A 9 -6.51 4.16 -11.30
CA SER A 9 -7.48 4.33 -12.39
C SER A 9 -8.90 4.00 -11.95
N LYS A 10 -9.88 4.37 -12.77
CA LYS A 10 -11.31 4.09 -12.49
C LYS A 10 -11.59 2.59 -12.48
N GLU A 11 -10.93 1.84 -13.35
CA GLU A 11 -11.06 0.39 -13.53
C GLU A 11 -10.43 -0.35 -12.35
N GLU A 12 -9.24 0.06 -11.91
CA GLU A 12 -8.58 -0.48 -10.72
C GLU A 12 -9.41 -0.21 -9.47
N PHE A 13 -9.95 1.00 -9.33
CA PHE A 13 -10.82 1.35 -8.20
C PHE A 13 -12.04 0.44 -8.13
N LYS A 14 -12.73 0.22 -9.25
CA LYS A 14 -13.91 -0.65 -9.31
C LYS A 14 -13.56 -2.11 -8.94
N THR A 15 -12.47 -2.62 -9.49
CA THR A 15 -11.97 -3.97 -9.20
C THR A 15 -11.65 -4.12 -7.71
N LEU A 16 -10.94 -3.15 -7.15
CA LEU A 16 -10.56 -3.12 -5.75
C LEU A 16 -11.79 -3.00 -4.84
N CYS A 17 -12.79 -2.20 -5.22
CA CYS A 17 -14.01 -1.98 -4.45
C CYS A 17 -14.78 -3.28 -4.16
N VAL A 18 -14.81 -4.22 -5.12
CA VAL A 18 -15.45 -5.53 -4.92
C VAL A 18 -14.72 -6.32 -3.83
N ARG A 19 -13.39 -6.43 -3.92
CA ARG A 19 -12.58 -7.19 -2.94
C ARG A 19 -12.56 -6.51 -1.58
N PHE A 20 -12.50 -5.19 -1.57
CA PHE A 20 -12.56 -4.37 -0.37
C PHE A 20 -13.90 -4.52 0.35
N GLY A 21 -15.03 -4.53 -0.37
CA GLY A 21 -16.35 -4.74 0.21
C GLY A 21 -16.48 -6.09 0.92
N LEU A 22 -15.93 -7.16 0.32
CA LEU A 22 -15.91 -8.48 0.95
C LEU A 22 -15.08 -8.49 2.24
N ALA A 23 -13.88 -7.89 2.22
CA ALA A 23 -13.03 -7.78 3.41
C ALA A 23 -13.71 -6.94 4.51
N TYR A 24 -14.27 -5.78 4.14
CA TYR A 24 -15.00 -4.89 5.05
C TYR A 24 -16.14 -5.62 5.76
N LEU A 25 -16.94 -6.40 5.03
CA LEU A 25 -18.07 -7.14 5.60
C LEU A 25 -17.60 -8.24 6.56
N SER A 26 -16.52 -8.94 6.21
CA SER A 26 -15.91 -9.96 7.08
C SER A 26 -15.44 -9.36 8.41
N LEU A 27 -14.66 -8.27 8.39
CA LEU A 27 -14.25 -7.58 9.62
C LEU A 27 -15.45 -7.07 10.43
N LYS A 28 -16.43 -6.47 9.75
CA LYS A 28 -17.61 -5.91 10.43
C LYS A 28 -18.44 -6.99 11.12
N LYS A 29 -18.48 -8.21 10.58
CA LYS A 29 -19.14 -9.37 11.20
C LYS A 29 -18.42 -9.80 12.48
N GLU A 30 -17.09 -9.77 12.50
CA GLU A 30 -16.30 -10.03 13.70
C GLU A 30 -16.52 -8.97 14.77
N ILE A 31 -16.51 -7.68 14.41
CA ILE A 31 -16.75 -6.59 15.36
C ILE A 31 -18.18 -6.61 15.92
N LYS A 32 -19.20 -6.86 15.09
CA LYS A 32 -20.60 -6.93 15.54
C LYS A 32 -20.87 -8.05 16.53
N ARG A 33 -20.12 -9.16 16.44
CA ARG A 33 -20.18 -10.22 17.46
C ARG A 33 -19.70 -9.73 18.83
N ASN A 34 -18.83 -8.71 18.85
CA ASN A 34 -18.19 -8.22 20.06
C ASN A 34 -18.88 -6.99 20.67
N PHE A 35 -19.62 -6.17 19.90
CA PHE A 35 -20.29 -4.97 20.41
C PHE A 35 -21.53 -4.58 19.59
N THR A 36 -22.65 -4.25 20.26
CA THR A 36 -23.86 -3.71 19.60
C THR A 36 -24.47 -2.51 20.32
N LYS A 37 -24.27 -1.33 19.73
CA LYS A 37 -25.20 -0.19 19.54
C LYS A 37 -24.39 1.09 19.41
N GLY A 38 -24.30 1.62 18.20
CA GLY A 38 -23.59 2.86 17.89
C GLY A 38 -24.31 3.65 16.80
N ARG A 39 -23.98 4.94 16.70
CA ARG A 39 -24.53 5.89 15.72
C ARG A 39 -24.27 5.40 14.29
N LYS A 40 -25.18 5.72 13.36
CA LYS A 40 -25.00 5.41 11.93
C LYS A 40 -23.70 6.04 11.42
N SER A 41 -22.93 5.28 10.64
CA SER A 41 -21.67 5.73 10.02
C SER A 41 -21.93 6.88 9.05
N ILE A 42 -21.03 7.87 9.03
CA ILE A 42 -21.08 9.01 8.09
C ILE A 42 -20.79 8.54 6.67
N LEU A 43 -19.85 7.60 6.50
CA LEU A 43 -19.58 6.91 5.24
C LEU A 43 -20.55 5.72 5.13
N GLN A 44 -21.51 5.81 4.22
CA GLN A 44 -22.61 4.84 4.11
C GLN A 44 -22.27 3.70 3.15
N ASN A 45 -21.54 4.01 2.07
CA ASN A 45 -21.28 3.07 0.99
C ASN A 45 -19.83 2.56 0.99
N ILE A 46 -19.61 1.36 0.44
CA ILE A 46 -18.27 0.75 0.35
C ILE A 46 -17.33 1.61 -0.50
N GLU A 47 -17.84 2.22 -1.57
CA GLU A 47 -17.07 3.11 -2.44
C GLU A 47 -16.55 4.35 -1.69
N GLU A 48 -17.38 4.97 -0.84
CA GLU A 48 -16.98 6.11 -0.02
C GLU A 48 -15.91 5.72 1.01
N ASN A 49 -16.06 4.54 1.61
CA ASN A 49 -15.08 4.00 2.54
C ASN A 49 -13.74 3.70 1.84
N LEU A 50 -13.78 3.13 0.63
CA LEU A 50 -12.57 2.90 -0.16
C LEU A 50 -11.93 4.22 -0.60
N PHE A 51 -12.74 5.18 -1.05
CA PHE A 51 -12.26 6.51 -1.42
C PHE A 51 -11.58 7.20 -0.23
N PHE A 52 -12.20 7.17 0.94
CA PHE A 52 -11.67 7.78 2.16
C PHE A 52 -10.28 7.25 2.51
N ILE A 53 -10.09 5.93 2.52
CA ILE A 53 -8.80 5.34 2.89
C ILE A 53 -7.72 5.60 1.82
N LEU A 54 -8.08 5.53 0.54
CA LEU A 54 -7.15 5.84 -0.55
C LEU A 54 -6.74 7.31 -0.54
N PHE A 55 -7.69 8.21 -0.29
CA PHE A 55 -7.41 9.64 -0.10
C PHE A 55 -6.45 9.87 1.06
N TYR A 56 -6.68 9.22 2.21
CA TYR A 56 -5.78 9.31 3.37
C TYR A 56 -4.37 8.80 3.04
N LEU A 57 -4.24 7.63 2.38
CA LEU A 57 -2.93 7.09 2.03
C LEU A 57 -2.19 7.94 0.99
N LYS A 58 -2.91 8.56 0.05
CA LYS A 58 -2.31 9.36 -1.03
C LYS A 58 -1.89 10.75 -0.58
N THR A 59 -2.65 11.38 0.31
CA THR A 59 -2.45 12.79 0.72
C THR A 59 -1.91 12.93 2.15
N TYR A 60 -1.96 11.86 2.94
CA TYR A 60 -1.55 11.79 4.35
C TYR A 60 -1.97 12.99 5.21
N PRO A 61 -3.26 13.40 5.17
CA PRO A 61 -3.76 14.54 5.92
C PRO A 61 -3.85 14.20 7.41
N THR A 62 -3.81 15.22 8.27
CA THR A 62 -4.10 15.03 9.69
C THR A 62 -5.57 14.63 9.90
N TYR A 63 -5.87 14.00 11.03
CA TYR A 63 -7.25 13.58 11.35
C TYR A 63 -8.21 14.77 11.50
N ASP A 64 -7.70 15.95 11.86
CA ASP A 64 -8.51 17.17 11.93
C ASP A 64 -8.90 17.67 10.52
N VAL A 65 -7.97 17.61 9.56
CA VAL A 65 -8.25 17.92 8.15
C VAL A 65 -9.24 16.91 7.57
N LEU A 66 -9.08 15.60 7.87
CA LEU A 66 -10.08 14.59 7.50
C LEU A 66 -11.45 14.89 8.11
N GLY A 67 -11.48 15.35 9.36
CA GLY A 67 -12.69 15.73 10.04
C GLY A 67 -13.44 16.85 9.33
N VAL A 68 -12.73 17.88 8.88
CA VAL A 68 -13.30 18.99 8.08
C VAL A 68 -13.79 18.50 6.72
N VAL A 69 -12.96 17.75 5.98
CA VAL A 69 -13.28 17.30 4.61
C VAL A 69 -14.47 16.34 4.58
N PHE A 70 -14.53 15.39 5.52
CA PHE A 70 -15.55 14.34 5.56
C PHE A 70 -16.62 14.57 6.63
N LYS A 71 -16.67 15.77 7.23
CA LYS A 71 -17.66 16.20 8.23
C LYS A 71 -17.79 15.21 9.41
N MET A 72 -16.66 14.80 9.95
CA MET A 72 -16.56 13.87 11.08
C MET A 72 -15.67 14.40 12.18
N ASP A 73 -15.78 13.88 13.40
CA ASP A 73 -14.83 14.20 14.45
C ASP A 73 -13.50 13.45 14.28
N ARG A 74 -12.44 13.99 14.88
CA ARG A 74 -11.07 13.44 14.85
C ARG A 74 -11.01 11.97 15.30
N THR A 75 -11.79 11.60 16.32
CA THR A 75 -11.78 10.25 16.88
C THR A 75 -12.40 9.26 15.92
N THR A 76 -13.51 9.64 15.28
CA THR A 76 -14.14 8.87 14.22
C THR A 76 -13.22 8.70 13.01
N ALA A 77 -12.55 9.76 12.56
CA ALA A 77 -11.57 9.69 11.48
C ALA A 77 -10.43 8.68 11.80
N CYS A 78 -9.83 8.77 12.99
CA CYS A 78 -8.78 7.85 13.42
C CYS A 78 -9.26 6.39 13.47
N LYS A 79 -10.46 6.13 14.03
CA LYS A 79 -11.05 4.79 14.08
C LYS A 79 -11.32 4.24 12.67
N LEU A 80 -11.86 5.05 11.78
CA LEU A 80 -12.12 4.68 10.39
C LEU A 80 -10.82 4.39 9.65
N VAL A 81 -9.79 5.23 9.76
CA VAL A 81 -8.50 4.96 9.11
C VAL A 81 -7.95 3.60 9.52
N LYS A 82 -7.92 3.27 10.81
CA LYS A 82 -7.42 1.97 11.29
C LYS A 82 -8.22 0.81 10.72
N PHE A 83 -9.54 0.87 10.84
CA PHE A 83 -10.44 -0.18 10.39
C PHE A 83 -10.40 -0.39 8.86
N LEU A 84 -10.42 0.70 8.10
CA LEU A 84 -10.42 0.66 6.65
C LEU A 84 -9.03 0.31 6.09
N ALA A 85 -7.94 0.67 6.77
CA ALA A 85 -6.60 0.23 6.41
C ALA A 85 -6.47 -1.30 6.53
N GLU A 86 -7.05 -1.89 7.58
CA GLU A 86 -7.06 -3.34 7.76
C GLU A 86 -7.89 -4.05 6.69
N ALA A 87 -9.11 -3.54 6.41
CA ALA A 87 -9.93 -4.06 5.31
C ALA A 87 -9.22 -3.96 3.95
N LEU A 88 -8.50 -2.85 3.71
CA LEU A 88 -7.70 -2.67 2.51
C LEU A 88 -6.56 -3.68 2.46
N PHE A 89 -5.81 -3.84 3.55
CA PHE A 89 -4.70 -4.80 3.63
C PHE A 89 -5.16 -6.23 3.33
N LEU A 90 -6.27 -6.68 3.92
CA LEU A 90 -6.83 -8.01 3.63
C LEU A 90 -7.27 -8.15 2.18
N SER A 91 -7.88 -7.09 1.61
CA SER A 91 -8.30 -7.11 0.20
C SER A 91 -7.10 -7.25 -0.75
N LEU A 92 -6.03 -6.47 -0.53
CA LEU A 92 -4.80 -6.54 -1.32
C LEU A 92 -4.06 -7.88 -1.12
N GLY A 93 -4.11 -8.43 0.10
CA GLY A 93 -3.57 -9.76 0.40
C GLY A 93 -4.29 -10.86 -0.36
N SER A 94 -5.63 -10.81 -0.42
CA SER A 94 -6.43 -11.78 -1.19
C SER A 94 -6.16 -11.72 -2.70
N MET A 95 -5.78 -10.54 -3.20
CA MET A 95 -5.37 -10.31 -4.59
C MET A 95 -3.89 -10.66 -4.84
N ASN A 96 -3.14 -11.05 -3.80
CA ASN A 96 -1.70 -11.36 -3.86
C ASN A 96 -0.84 -10.23 -4.46
N ILE A 97 -1.24 -8.97 -4.24
CA ILE A 97 -0.58 -7.75 -4.73
C ILE A 97 0.20 -6.99 -3.66
N LEU A 98 0.11 -7.40 -2.39
CA LEU A 98 0.96 -6.82 -1.33
C LEU A 98 2.45 -6.99 -1.67
N PRO A 99 3.33 -6.06 -1.24
CA PRO A 99 4.77 -6.23 -1.36
C PRO A 99 5.28 -7.42 -0.53
N ALA A 100 6.48 -7.91 -0.81
CA ALA A 100 7.13 -8.90 0.05
C ALA A 100 7.83 -8.16 1.20
N ASN A 101 7.49 -8.51 2.44
CA ASN A 101 8.14 -7.95 3.63
C ASN A 101 9.33 -8.79 4.10
N GLU A 102 9.36 -10.09 3.74
CA GLU A 102 10.45 -11.01 4.06
C GLU A 102 11.19 -11.50 2.82
N ILE A 103 12.47 -11.88 2.99
CA ILE A 103 13.30 -12.46 1.94
C ILE A 103 12.73 -13.81 1.45
N SER A 104 12.15 -14.60 2.36
CA SER A 104 11.44 -15.86 2.08
C SER A 104 10.29 -15.64 1.09
N ASP A 105 9.45 -14.64 1.37
CA ASP A 105 8.32 -14.23 0.56
C ASP A 105 8.75 -13.65 -0.79
N LEU A 106 9.82 -12.85 -0.80
CA LEU A 106 10.42 -12.33 -2.03
C LEU A 106 10.88 -13.49 -2.91
N LYS A 107 11.63 -14.46 -2.37
CA LYS A 107 12.05 -15.67 -3.09
C LYS A 107 10.84 -16.43 -3.65
N ARG A 108 9.76 -16.58 -2.88
CA ARG A 108 8.52 -17.24 -3.34
C ARG A 108 7.88 -16.50 -4.52
N LYS A 109 7.80 -15.16 -4.45
CA LYS A 109 7.24 -14.33 -5.53
C LYS A 109 8.13 -14.36 -6.78
N LEU A 110 9.45 -14.22 -6.62
CA LEU A 110 10.41 -14.32 -7.72
C LEU A 110 10.37 -15.71 -8.39
N LYS A 111 10.24 -16.79 -7.62
CA LYS A 111 10.05 -18.15 -8.17
C LYS A 111 8.78 -18.31 -9.00
N LYS A 112 7.74 -17.50 -8.80
CA LYS A 112 6.55 -17.50 -9.69
C LYS A 112 6.83 -16.77 -11.00
N LEU A 113 7.80 -15.87 -11.03
CA LEU A 113 8.20 -15.08 -12.18
C LEU A 113 9.22 -15.81 -13.09
N LYS A 114 9.20 -17.16 -13.15
CA LYS A 114 10.20 -18.03 -13.86
C LYS A 114 10.52 -17.66 -15.32
N LYS A 115 9.77 -16.75 -15.94
CA LYS A 115 10.03 -16.22 -17.28
C LYS A 115 11.06 -15.06 -17.30
N LEU A 116 11.40 -14.50 -16.14
CA LEU A 116 12.36 -13.41 -16.02
C LEU A 116 13.78 -13.97 -15.86
N LYS A 117 14.62 -13.71 -16.85
CA LYS A 117 16.03 -14.16 -16.87
C LYS A 117 16.94 -13.32 -15.97
N TYR A 118 16.53 -12.07 -15.70
CA TYR A 118 17.28 -11.10 -14.90
C TYR A 118 16.30 -10.20 -14.15
N VAL A 119 16.67 -9.79 -12.93
CA VAL A 119 16.09 -8.63 -12.24
C VAL A 119 17.14 -7.54 -12.18
N ILE A 120 16.72 -6.35 -12.60
CA ILE A 120 17.52 -5.13 -12.55
C ILE A 120 17.01 -4.35 -11.34
N ILE A 121 17.89 -4.10 -10.37
CA ILE A 121 17.58 -3.25 -9.22
C ILE A 121 18.02 -1.83 -9.56
N ASP A 122 17.09 -1.04 -10.08
CA ASP A 122 17.33 0.38 -10.33
C ASP A 122 17.26 1.14 -8.99
N GLY A 123 18.42 1.54 -8.46
CA GLY A 123 18.52 2.12 -7.10
C GLY A 123 19.73 1.70 -6.27
N THR A 124 20.75 1.08 -6.85
CA THR A 124 22.06 0.88 -6.19
C THR A 124 22.92 2.15 -6.15
N GLU A 125 22.45 3.23 -6.79
CA GLU A 125 23.09 4.53 -6.84
C GLU A 125 22.91 5.31 -5.53
N ARG A 126 23.40 4.78 -4.41
CA ARG A 126 23.60 5.60 -3.22
C ARG A 126 24.81 6.50 -3.45
N THR A 127 24.64 7.80 -3.23
CA THR A 127 25.74 8.76 -3.18
C THR A 127 26.70 8.37 -2.07
N ILE A 128 27.76 7.65 -2.42
CA ILE A 128 28.89 7.37 -1.54
C ILE A 128 29.97 8.43 -1.77
N ARG A 129 30.62 8.86 -0.68
CA ARG A 129 31.75 9.78 -0.76
C ARG A 129 32.86 9.09 -1.56
N LYS A 130 33.32 9.73 -2.63
CA LYS A 130 34.34 9.16 -3.51
C LYS A 130 35.64 8.95 -2.71
N PRO A 131 36.21 7.74 -2.63
CA PRO A 131 37.48 7.52 -1.96
C PRO A 131 38.58 8.37 -2.60
N THR A 132 39.51 8.90 -1.83
CA THR A 132 40.62 9.71 -2.36
C THR A 132 41.64 8.85 -3.11
N ASP A 133 41.76 7.58 -2.72
CA ASP A 133 42.63 6.58 -3.33
C ASP A 133 42.13 6.18 -4.74
N LYS A 134 43.05 6.19 -5.71
CA LYS A 134 42.78 5.91 -7.12
C LYS A 134 42.40 4.45 -7.37
N ASP A 135 43.00 3.52 -6.62
CA ASP A 135 42.73 2.08 -6.81
C ASP A 135 41.35 1.72 -6.29
N LEU A 136 40.98 2.28 -5.12
CA LEU A 136 39.63 2.16 -4.56
C LEU A 136 38.56 2.84 -5.43
N GLN A 137 38.90 3.93 -6.13
CA GLN A 137 37.96 4.58 -7.06
C GLN A 137 37.61 3.67 -8.25
N LYS A 138 38.61 3.00 -8.82
CA LYS A 138 38.41 2.12 -9.99
C LYS A 138 37.54 0.91 -9.61
N ASP A 139 37.84 0.30 -8.48
CA ASP A 139 37.13 -0.86 -7.95
C ASP A 139 35.65 -0.55 -7.60
N THR A 140 35.39 0.66 -7.11
CA THR A 140 34.03 1.15 -6.83
C THR A 140 33.22 1.41 -8.10
N LEU A 141 33.86 1.85 -9.19
CA LEU A 141 33.21 2.08 -10.48
C LEU A 141 32.93 0.78 -11.23
N GLU A 142 33.81 -0.22 -11.11
CA GLU A 142 33.62 -1.53 -11.75
C GLU A 142 32.47 -2.32 -11.10
N LYS A 143 32.35 -2.29 -9.76
CA LYS A 143 31.25 -2.93 -9.01
C LYS A 143 29.86 -2.32 -9.31
N ARG A 144 29.79 -1.10 -9.84
CA ARG A 144 28.53 -0.45 -10.25
C ARG A 144 27.98 -0.99 -11.58
N LYS A 145 28.77 -1.75 -12.36
CA LYS A 145 28.38 -2.19 -13.71
C LYS A 145 27.51 -3.46 -13.71
N ASP A 146 27.57 -4.29 -12.68
CA ASP A 146 26.84 -5.56 -12.60
C ASP A 146 25.63 -5.48 -11.66
N ILE A 147 24.59 -4.76 -12.09
CA ILE A 147 23.32 -4.60 -11.34
C ILE A 147 22.30 -5.71 -11.69
N ARG A 148 22.71 -6.68 -12.52
CA ARG A 148 21.84 -7.75 -13.02
C ARG A 148 21.92 -8.97 -12.11
N LEU A 149 20.90 -9.16 -11.27
CA LEU A 149 20.74 -10.42 -10.53
C LEU A 149 20.07 -11.45 -11.45
N LYS A 150 20.77 -12.55 -11.69
CA LYS A 150 20.23 -13.71 -12.40
C LYS A 150 19.35 -14.52 -11.43
N ILE A 151 18.10 -14.79 -11.82
CA ILE A 151 17.12 -15.53 -11.01
C ILE A 151 16.85 -16.89 -11.65
#